data_AF-A0A0R3RJ09-F1
#
_entry.id   AF-A0A0R3RJ09-F1
#
_cell.length_a   1.000
_cell.length_b   1.000
_cell.length_c   1.000
_cell.angle_alpha   90.00
_cell.angle_beta   90.00
_cell.angle_gamma   90.00
#
_symmetry.space_group_name_H-M   'P 1'
#
loop_
_entity.id
_entity.type
_entity.pdbx_description
1 polymer ?
#
loop_
_entity_poly.entity_id
_entity_poly.type
_entity_poly.pdbx_seq_one_letter_code
_entity_poly.pdbx_strand_id
1 'polypeptide(L)'
;MDEKIFFDNDWSCIHIRNEILLQLIAMGRTEFIKVVWDTPNLRLLDLVELGHHSDKDYLDRGLSILCEERNALSASKFIASLKNPSIAMLDSVYDALKLHNMINPMVLNVLLQKSEAWKNKIIPVLASKVTEQLNLPRWECRDNALSQLTVLVKYGYDGSELIQRITDMAKNDEESYVRGEALVFLNQIGSQKDVHNVAAFVLLSDSDSSPRIEAVQILRNGLPETETLCLDLIPKILYDEDIALHRIVIDLCAALIINGRNQELRDLLIKFLEDEVDCYEELNEMLYGKNKKLSLKCADSDDLEYIFTVLTKQGEENLDKDCYDL
;
A
#
# COMPACT_ATOMS: atom_id res chain seq x y z
N MET A 1 -11.02 33.55 -29.11
CA MET A 1 -12.02 33.05 -28.14
C MET A 1 -12.37 34.25 -27.28
N ASP A 2 -13.64 34.64 -27.21
CA ASP A 2 -14.07 35.81 -26.43
C ASP A 2 -13.90 35.48 -24.94
N GLU A 3 -12.98 36.16 -24.26
CA GLU A 3 -12.62 35.89 -22.86
C GLU A 3 -13.85 36.01 -21.94
N LYS A 4 -14.86 36.77 -22.36
CA LYS A 4 -16.14 36.96 -21.67
C LYS A 4 -16.85 35.66 -21.31
N ILE A 5 -16.68 34.60 -22.10
CA ILE A 5 -17.30 33.29 -21.85
C ILE A 5 -16.82 32.70 -20.51
N PHE A 6 -15.57 32.95 -20.11
CA PHE A 6 -15.03 32.43 -18.84
C PHE A 6 -15.37 33.28 -17.61
N PHE A 7 -15.85 34.50 -17.83
CA PHE A 7 -16.31 35.42 -16.80
C PHE A 7 -17.83 35.39 -16.61
N ASP A 8 -18.52 34.56 -17.38
CA ASP A 8 -19.96 34.40 -17.28
C ASP A 8 -20.32 33.63 -15.98
N ASN A 9 -21.36 34.09 -15.29
CA ASN A 9 -21.90 33.42 -14.11
C ASN A 9 -22.71 32.17 -14.50
N ASP A 10 -22.97 31.96 -15.80
CA ASP A 10 -23.79 30.87 -16.33
C ASP A 10 -23.06 29.50 -16.40
N TRP A 11 -21.82 29.41 -15.90
CA TRP A 11 -21.15 28.11 -15.75
C TRP A 11 -21.83 27.27 -14.67
N SER A 12 -22.59 26.27 -15.11
CA SER A 12 -23.24 25.27 -14.26
C SER A 12 -22.25 24.42 -13.44
N CYS A 13 -20.99 24.31 -13.89
CA CYS A 13 -19.92 23.62 -13.17
C CYS A 13 -18.62 24.42 -13.19
N ILE A 14 -18.30 25.05 -12.06
CA ILE A 14 -17.08 25.86 -11.88
C ILE A 14 -15.80 25.04 -12.07
N HIS A 15 -15.84 23.74 -11.82
CA HIS A 15 -14.69 22.85 -11.99
C HIS A 15 -14.34 22.61 -13.46
N ILE A 16 -15.34 22.41 -14.33
CA ILE A 16 -15.11 22.25 -15.77
C ILE A 16 -14.54 23.56 -16.34
N ARG A 17 -15.05 24.70 -15.88
CA ARG A 17 -14.50 26.01 -16.24
C ARG A 17 -13.02 26.12 -15.87
N ASN A 18 -12.68 25.81 -14.62
CA ASN A 18 -11.29 25.90 -14.13
C ASN A 18 -10.37 24.95 -14.89
N GLU A 19 -10.80 23.72 -15.16
CA GLU A 19 -10.02 22.75 -15.96
C GLU A 19 -9.71 23.32 -17.36
N ILE A 20 -10.71 23.86 -18.06
CA ILE A 20 -10.49 24.46 -19.38
C ILE A 20 -9.51 25.64 -19.28
N LEU A 21 -9.65 26.49 -18.26
CA LEU A 21 -8.73 27.61 -18.04
C LEU A 21 -7.30 27.13 -17.77
N LEU A 22 -7.11 26.09 -16.95
CA LEU A 22 -5.80 25.49 -16.66
C LEU A 22 -5.16 24.92 -17.93
N GLN A 23 -5.93 24.24 -18.79
CA GLN A 23 -5.45 23.77 -20.09
C GLN A 23 -5.02 24.94 -21.00
N LEU A 24 -5.80 26.02 -21.05
CA LEU A 24 -5.44 27.22 -21.81
C LEU A 24 -4.16 27.87 -21.27
N ILE A 25 -3.98 27.93 -19.95
CA ILE A 25 -2.76 28.42 -19.30
C ILE A 25 -1.57 27.55 -19.67
N ALA A 26 -1.72 26.21 -19.65
CA ALA A 26 -0.68 25.28 -20.08
C ALA A 26 -0.31 25.44 -21.56
N MET A 27 -1.25 25.89 -22.40
CA MET A 27 -1.01 26.27 -23.81
C MET A 27 -0.37 27.67 -23.97
N GLY A 28 -0.03 28.35 -22.87
CA GLY A 28 0.66 29.64 -22.87
C GLY A 28 -0.23 30.87 -22.68
N ARG A 29 -1.53 30.69 -22.39
CA ARG A 29 -2.47 31.81 -22.16
C ARG A 29 -2.41 32.30 -20.71
N THR A 30 -1.30 32.95 -20.35
CA THR A 30 -1.00 33.39 -18.98
C THR A 30 -1.95 34.46 -18.44
N GLU A 31 -2.70 35.15 -19.30
CA GLU A 31 -3.72 36.14 -18.89
C GLU A 31 -4.83 35.54 -18.02
N PHE A 32 -5.10 34.24 -18.15
CA PHE A 32 -6.13 33.54 -17.37
C PHE A 32 -5.70 33.16 -15.97
N ILE A 33 -4.42 33.30 -15.64
CA ILE A 33 -3.87 32.94 -14.32
C ILE A 33 -4.64 33.63 -13.19
N LYS A 34 -4.83 34.94 -13.32
CA LYS A 34 -5.51 35.73 -12.30
C LYS A 34 -6.98 35.33 -12.15
N VAL A 35 -7.62 34.93 -13.25
CA VAL A 35 -9.02 34.49 -13.29
C VAL A 35 -9.20 33.20 -12.48
N VAL A 36 -8.31 32.24 -12.67
CA VAL A 36 -8.30 30.99 -11.90
C VAL A 36 -7.99 31.30 -10.43
N TRP A 37 -6.95 32.10 -10.16
CA TRP A 37 -6.53 32.46 -8.81
C TRP A 37 -7.64 33.09 -7.95
N ASP A 38 -8.35 34.07 -8.51
CA ASP A 38 -9.39 34.84 -7.83
C ASP A 38 -10.72 34.05 -7.70
N THR A 39 -10.77 32.79 -8.15
CA THR A 39 -11.99 31.98 -8.06
C THR A 39 -12.32 31.61 -6.61
N PRO A 40 -13.55 31.89 -6.12
CA PRO A 40 -13.91 31.69 -4.72
C PRO A 40 -13.91 30.22 -4.26
N ASN A 41 -14.14 29.27 -5.17
CA ASN A 41 -14.13 27.82 -4.89
C ASN A 41 -12.96 27.12 -5.60
N LEU A 42 -11.81 27.78 -5.69
CA LEU A 42 -10.61 27.20 -6.28
C LEU A 42 -10.21 25.97 -5.48
N ARG A 43 -10.03 24.83 -6.16
CA ARG A 43 -9.57 23.63 -5.48
C ARG A 43 -8.07 23.68 -5.21
N LEU A 44 -7.63 22.96 -4.20
CA LEU A 44 -6.20 22.90 -3.87
C LEU A 44 -5.38 22.27 -5.02
N LEU A 45 -5.98 21.34 -5.77
CA LEU A 45 -5.37 20.76 -6.97
C LEU A 45 -5.28 21.77 -8.11
N ASP A 46 -6.35 22.53 -8.36
CA ASP A 46 -6.35 23.60 -9.35
C ASP A 46 -5.23 24.62 -9.04
N LEU A 47 -5.03 24.96 -7.76
CA LEU A 47 -3.94 25.83 -7.30
C LEU A 47 -2.56 25.22 -7.59
N VAL A 48 -2.40 23.91 -7.35
CA VAL A 48 -1.14 23.19 -7.64
C VAL A 48 -0.82 23.19 -9.14
N GLU A 49 -1.82 23.01 -9.98
CA GLU A 49 -1.67 23.01 -11.45
C GLU A 49 -1.39 24.41 -12.00
N LEU A 50 -1.98 25.44 -11.40
CA LEU A 50 -1.71 26.83 -11.72
C LEU A 50 -0.23 27.21 -11.47
N GLY A 51 0.35 26.65 -10.40
CA GLY A 51 1.76 26.81 -10.06
C GLY A 51 2.09 28.11 -9.31
N HIS A 52 3.39 28.38 -9.17
CA HIS A 52 3.90 29.43 -8.28
C HIS A 52 3.57 30.85 -8.76
N HIS A 53 2.78 31.56 -7.96
CA HIS A 53 2.64 33.02 -7.95
C HIS A 53 3.16 33.52 -6.59
N SER A 54 4.14 34.44 -6.56
CA SER A 54 4.75 35.02 -5.34
C SER A 54 4.69 34.12 -4.08
N ASP A 55 5.80 33.48 -3.70
CA ASP A 55 5.85 32.37 -2.70
C ASP A 55 5.02 32.54 -1.41
N LYS A 56 4.79 33.78 -0.94
CA LYS A 56 3.92 34.05 0.23
C LYS A 56 2.42 33.94 -0.08
N ASP A 57 1.95 34.58 -1.16
CA ASP A 57 0.52 34.59 -1.49
C ASP A 57 0.03 33.19 -1.87
N TYR A 58 0.90 32.39 -2.49
CA TYR A 58 0.65 30.97 -2.79
C TYR A 58 0.47 30.13 -1.53
N LEU A 59 1.33 30.32 -0.53
CA LEU A 59 1.19 29.59 0.72
C LEU A 59 -0.09 29.98 1.46
N ASP A 60 -0.35 31.27 1.62
CA ASP A 60 -1.51 31.76 2.36
C ASP A 60 -2.82 31.30 1.69
N ARG A 61 -2.88 31.36 0.35
CA ARG A 61 -4.02 30.87 -0.43
C ARG A 61 -4.17 29.35 -0.31
N GLY A 62 -3.08 28.60 -0.44
CA GLY A 62 -3.10 27.14 -0.32
C GLY A 62 -3.50 26.66 1.07
N LEU A 63 -3.02 27.32 2.13
CA LEU A 63 -3.42 27.03 3.52
C LEU A 63 -4.91 27.30 3.76
N SER A 64 -5.44 28.39 3.22
CA SER A 64 -6.89 28.69 3.31
C SER A 64 -7.71 27.57 2.70
N ILE A 65 -7.38 27.17 1.47
CA ILE A 65 -8.11 26.10 0.75
C ILE A 65 -7.92 24.75 1.44
N LEU A 66 -6.71 24.45 1.92
CA LEU A 66 -6.41 23.21 2.66
C LEU A 66 -7.32 23.05 3.89
N CYS A 67 -7.49 24.10 4.69
CA CYS A 67 -8.33 24.09 5.89
C CYS A 67 -9.82 23.89 5.58
N GLU A 68 -10.27 24.33 4.40
CA GLU A 68 -11.64 24.18 3.91
C GLU A 68 -11.89 22.78 3.31
N GLU A 69 -11.03 22.33 2.38
CA GLU A 69 -11.20 21.05 1.68
C GLU A 69 -10.97 19.83 2.57
N ARG A 70 -10.01 19.92 3.50
CA ARG A 70 -9.64 18.84 4.43
C ARG A 70 -9.36 17.50 3.75
N ASN A 71 -8.78 17.55 2.56
CA ASN A 71 -8.46 16.37 1.76
C ASN A 71 -6.95 16.05 1.83
N ALA A 72 -6.59 14.89 2.40
CA ALA A 72 -5.18 14.53 2.59
C ALA A 72 -4.42 14.29 1.27
N LEU A 73 -5.10 13.83 0.22
CA LEU A 73 -4.49 13.63 -1.11
C LEU A 73 -4.21 14.96 -1.80
N SER A 74 -5.15 15.90 -1.75
CA SER A 74 -4.91 17.26 -2.23
C SER A 74 -3.80 17.93 -1.44
N ALA A 75 -3.79 17.75 -0.12
CA ALA A 75 -2.76 18.27 0.76
C ALA A 75 -1.36 17.74 0.39
N SER A 76 -1.22 16.43 0.18
CA SER A 76 0.08 15.84 -0.17
C SER A 76 0.61 16.39 -1.50
N LYS A 77 -0.26 16.57 -2.50
CA LYS A 77 0.10 17.21 -3.78
C LYS A 77 0.48 18.68 -3.62
N PHE A 78 -0.22 19.42 -2.78
CA PHE A 78 0.13 20.80 -2.47
C PHE A 78 1.49 20.93 -1.79
N ILE A 79 1.75 20.12 -0.77
CA ILE A 79 3.06 20.09 -0.10
C ILE A 79 4.15 19.74 -1.11
N ALA A 80 3.90 18.73 -1.95
CA ALA A 80 4.82 18.33 -3.01
C ALA A 80 5.13 19.46 -4.01
N SER A 81 4.18 20.36 -4.27
CA SER A 81 4.38 21.53 -5.14
C SER A 81 5.31 22.59 -4.54
N LEU A 82 5.40 22.71 -3.21
CA LEU A 82 6.20 23.75 -2.55
C LEU A 82 7.69 23.57 -2.88
N LYS A 83 8.26 24.55 -3.58
CA LYS A 83 9.70 24.64 -3.88
C LYS A 83 10.46 25.25 -2.72
N ASN A 84 11.46 24.53 -2.20
CA ASN A 84 12.38 24.96 -1.14
C ASN A 84 11.68 25.70 0.03
N PRO A 85 10.63 25.12 0.64
CA PRO A 85 9.87 25.82 1.68
C PRO A 85 10.76 26.08 2.90
N SER A 86 10.59 27.25 3.51
CA SER A 86 11.26 27.54 4.78
C SER A 86 10.69 26.70 5.92
N ILE A 87 11.46 26.57 7.02
CA ILE A 87 11.03 25.85 8.23
C ILE A 87 9.70 26.40 8.76
N ALA A 88 9.52 27.72 8.77
CA ALA A 88 8.30 28.36 9.24
C ALA A 88 7.07 28.01 8.36
N MET A 89 7.26 27.92 7.04
CA MET A 89 6.18 27.50 6.13
C MET A 89 5.78 26.05 6.41
N LEU A 90 6.75 25.16 6.58
CA LEU A 90 6.48 23.76 6.93
C LEU A 90 5.80 23.61 8.29
N ASP A 91 6.19 24.42 9.28
CA ASP A 91 5.50 24.47 10.58
C ASP A 91 4.04 24.89 10.41
N SER A 92 3.74 25.95 9.63
CA SER A 92 2.36 26.40 9.39
C SER A 92 1.50 25.35 8.67
N VAL A 93 2.08 24.69 7.66
CA VAL A 93 1.39 23.59 6.95
C VAL A 93 1.12 22.43 7.90
N TYR A 94 2.12 22.03 8.70
CA TYR A 94 1.96 20.97 9.68
C TYR A 94 0.89 21.29 10.73
N ASP A 95 0.87 22.53 11.24
CA ASP A 95 -0.14 22.96 12.22
C ASP A 95 -1.55 22.94 11.63
N ALA A 96 -1.73 23.37 10.38
CA ALA A 96 -3.01 23.29 9.68
C ALA A 96 -3.47 21.83 9.50
N LEU A 97 -2.57 20.94 9.07
CA LEU A 97 -2.88 19.51 8.89
C LEU A 97 -3.22 18.85 10.22
N LYS A 98 -2.48 19.18 11.27
CA LYS A 98 -2.72 18.67 12.63
C LYS A 98 -4.07 19.13 13.17
N LEU A 99 -4.41 20.40 12.99
CA LEU A 99 -5.69 20.97 13.43
C LEU A 99 -6.89 20.22 12.84
N HIS A 100 -6.76 19.72 11.62
CA HIS A 100 -7.81 19.02 10.89
C HIS A 100 -7.66 17.50 10.86
N ASN A 101 -6.78 16.91 11.70
CA ASN A 101 -6.53 15.46 11.77
C ASN A 101 -6.15 14.84 10.40
N MET A 102 -5.39 15.56 9.59
CA MET A 102 -4.96 15.13 8.25
C MET A 102 -3.56 14.51 8.22
N ILE A 103 -2.93 14.35 9.39
CA ILE A 103 -1.62 13.72 9.50
C ILE A 103 -1.79 12.20 9.34
N ASN A 104 -1.31 11.69 8.22
CA ASN A 104 -1.25 10.27 7.89
C ASN A 104 0.12 9.96 7.23
N PRO A 105 0.46 8.67 7.01
CA PRO A 105 1.77 8.28 6.47
C PRO A 105 2.11 8.96 5.13
N MET A 106 1.13 9.12 4.23
CA MET A 106 1.35 9.77 2.93
C MET A 106 1.72 11.24 3.09
N VAL A 107 0.93 12.00 3.85
CA VAL A 107 1.17 13.43 4.09
C VAL A 107 2.49 13.64 4.81
N LEU A 108 2.77 12.81 5.82
CA LEU A 108 4.01 12.86 6.59
C LEU A 108 5.23 12.59 5.70
N ASN A 109 5.17 11.58 4.85
CA ASN A 109 6.26 11.24 3.93
C ASN A 109 6.59 12.42 3.00
N VAL A 110 5.59 13.13 2.46
CA VAL A 110 5.85 14.29 1.59
C VAL A 110 6.40 15.48 2.38
N LEU A 111 5.94 15.73 3.60
CA LEU A 111 6.47 16.80 4.46
C LEU A 111 7.96 16.58 4.78
N LEU A 112 8.33 15.37 5.20
CA LEU A 112 9.70 15.06 5.62
C LEU A 112 10.71 15.12 4.47
N GLN A 113 10.26 14.97 3.22
CA GLN A 113 11.11 15.13 2.04
C GLN A 113 11.53 16.59 1.76
N LYS A 114 10.82 17.57 2.35
CA LYS A 114 10.96 18.97 1.93
C LYS A 114 12.17 19.68 2.50
N SER A 115 12.62 19.31 3.69
CA SER A 115 13.70 20.01 4.37
C SER A 115 14.36 19.13 5.42
N GLU A 116 15.66 18.92 5.26
CA GLU A 116 16.49 18.18 6.22
C GLU A 116 16.48 18.84 7.61
N ALA A 117 16.55 20.17 7.66
CA ALA A 117 16.55 20.92 8.91
C ALA A 117 15.20 20.80 9.64
N TRP A 118 14.09 20.87 8.91
CA TRP A 118 12.76 20.70 9.49
C TRP A 118 12.53 19.25 9.95
N LYS A 119 12.94 18.27 9.14
CA LYS A 119 12.92 16.84 9.45
C LYS A 119 13.62 16.54 10.79
N ASN A 120 14.85 17.01 10.97
CA ASN A 120 15.63 16.79 12.20
C ASN A 120 15.00 17.45 13.44
N LYS A 121 14.28 18.57 13.24
CA LYS A 121 13.52 19.23 14.30
C LYS A 121 12.26 18.45 14.69
N ILE A 122 11.50 17.95 13.71
CA ILE A 122 10.13 17.46 13.94
C ILE A 122 10.04 15.96 14.25
N ILE A 123 10.98 15.14 13.76
CA ILE A 123 10.95 13.68 13.97
C ILE A 123 10.83 13.30 15.46
N PRO A 124 11.64 13.83 16.40
CA PRO A 124 11.53 13.45 17.81
C PRO A 124 10.15 13.78 18.41
N VAL A 125 9.56 14.89 17.98
CA VAL A 125 8.23 15.34 18.44
C VAL A 125 7.13 14.41 17.90
N LEU A 126 7.25 13.99 16.64
CA LEU A 126 6.31 13.07 16.02
C LEU A 126 6.43 11.67 16.62
N ALA A 127 7.65 11.15 16.74
CA ALA A 127 7.91 9.82 17.30
C ALA A 127 7.28 9.67 18.69
N SER A 128 7.47 10.65 19.58
CA SER A 128 6.84 10.67 20.91
C SER A 128 5.30 10.55 20.82
N LYS A 129 4.66 11.41 20.02
CA LYS A 129 3.19 11.46 19.89
C LYS A 129 2.60 10.22 19.22
N VAL A 130 3.30 9.68 18.22
CA VAL A 130 2.86 8.49 17.51
C VAL A 130 3.02 7.26 18.40
N THR A 131 4.08 7.20 19.21
CA THR A 131 4.30 6.12 20.19
C THR A 131 3.23 6.08 21.28
N GLU A 132 2.69 7.24 21.67
CA GLU A 132 1.54 7.32 22.58
C GLU A 132 0.28 6.68 21.99
N GLN A 133 0.05 6.83 20.68
CA GLN A 133 -1.11 6.28 19.98
C GLN A 133 -1.14 4.75 19.95
N LEU A 134 0.02 4.11 20.02
CA LEU A 134 0.12 2.65 20.15
C LEU A 134 -0.54 2.12 21.44
N ASN A 135 -0.84 2.97 22.44
CA ASN A 135 -1.54 2.56 23.68
C ASN A 135 -3.06 2.73 23.60
N LEU A 136 -3.57 3.29 22.49
CA LEU A 136 -4.99 3.56 22.38
C LEU A 136 -5.77 2.25 22.13
N PRO A 137 -6.99 2.12 22.69
CA PRO A 137 -7.79 0.92 22.53
C PRO A 137 -8.26 0.69 21.10
N ARG A 138 -8.40 1.76 20.30
CA ARG A 138 -8.80 1.68 18.89
C ARG A 138 -7.64 1.18 18.04
N TRP A 139 -7.89 0.13 17.28
CA TRP A 139 -6.87 -0.51 16.47
C TRP A 139 -6.44 0.35 15.30
N GLU A 140 -7.34 1.15 14.72
CA GLU A 140 -7.03 2.07 13.62
C GLU A 140 -5.99 3.12 14.05
N CYS A 141 -5.98 3.48 15.34
CA CYS A 141 -4.96 4.37 15.89
C CYS A 141 -3.60 3.67 16.00
N ARG A 142 -3.57 2.40 16.40
CA ARG A 142 -2.33 1.61 16.53
C ARG A 142 -1.75 1.30 15.15
N ASP A 143 -2.59 0.86 14.23
CA ASP A 143 -2.28 0.61 12.82
C ASP A 143 -1.67 1.86 12.15
N ASN A 144 -2.40 2.97 12.15
CA ASN A 144 -1.91 4.25 11.60
C ASN A 144 -0.65 4.77 12.32
N ALA A 145 -0.46 4.43 13.60
CA ALA A 145 0.77 4.79 14.33
C ALA A 145 1.97 3.96 13.85
N LEU A 146 1.81 2.65 13.64
CA LEU A 146 2.85 1.78 13.09
C LEU A 146 3.27 2.24 11.68
N SER A 147 2.30 2.55 10.81
CA SER A 147 2.61 3.04 9.47
C SER A 147 3.29 4.42 9.50
N GLN A 148 2.95 5.29 10.46
CA GLN A 148 3.66 6.56 10.64
C GLN A 148 5.09 6.35 11.16
N LEU A 149 5.30 5.47 12.14
CA LEU A 149 6.65 5.16 12.65
C LEU A 149 7.54 4.57 11.55
N THR A 150 6.99 3.72 10.70
CA THR A 150 7.63 3.20 9.48
C THR A 150 8.13 4.33 8.57
N VAL A 151 7.29 5.35 8.36
CA VAL A 151 7.72 6.56 7.63
C VAL A 151 8.83 7.30 8.37
N LEU A 152 8.75 7.45 9.69
CA LEU A 152 9.80 8.13 10.47
C LEU A 152 11.15 7.41 10.38
N VAL A 153 11.17 6.07 10.40
CA VAL A 153 12.40 5.26 10.27
C VAL A 153 13.10 5.52 8.94
N LYS A 154 12.32 5.57 7.84
CA LYS A 154 12.84 5.94 6.50
C LYS A 154 13.59 7.29 6.51
N TYR A 155 13.26 8.17 7.45
CA TYR A 155 13.83 9.52 7.57
C TYR A 155 14.80 9.70 8.74
N GLY A 156 15.22 8.63 9.42
CA GLY A 156 16.29 8.64 10.42
C GLY A 156 15.84 8.51 11.88
N TYR A 157 14.59 8.15 12.14
CA TYR A 157 14.18 7.68 13.46
C TYR A 157 14.73 6.26 13.70
N ASP A 158 15.33 6.02 14.87
CA ASP A 158 15.96 4.73 15.20
C ASP A 158 14.94 3.68 15.65
N GLY A 159 14.01 4.04 16.54
CA GLY A 159 12.92 3.18 16.98
C GLY A 159 13.33 1.93 17.76
N SER A 160 14.62 1.71 18.04
CA SER A 160 15.10 0.51 18.73
C SER A 160 14.51 0.36 20.14
N GLU A 161 14.11 1.46 20.77
CA GLU A 161 13.44 1.47 22.06
C GLU A 161 12.07 0.78 22.05
N LEU A 162 11.47 0.61 20.86
CA LEU A 162 10.15 0.01 20.68
C LEU A 162 10.20 -1.50 20.41
N ILE A 163 11.36 -2.09 20.09
CA ILE A 163 11.47 -3.48 19.58
C ILE A 163 10.68 -4.49 20.40
N GLN A 164 10.83 -4.49 21.74
CA GLN A 164 10.13 -5.43 22.60
C GLN A 164 8.61 -5.26 22.51
N ARG A 165 8.14 -4.01 22.57
CA ARG A 165 6.71 -3.68 22.50
C ARG A 165 6.11 -4.08 21.16
N ILE A 166 6.80 -3.78 20.06
CA ILE A 166 6.33 -4.11 18.72
C ILE A 166 6.34 -5.63 18.50
N THR A 167 7.33 -6.34 19.04
CA THR A 167 7.35 -7.80 19.04
C THR A 167 6.12 -8.37 19.76
N ASP A 168 5.73 -7.80 20.89
CA ASP A 168 4.54 -8.24 21.63
C ASP A 168 3.25 -7.94 20.86
N MET A 169 3.17 -6.78 20.19
CA MET A 169 2.04 -6.43 19.32
C MET A 169 1.93 -7.37 18.12
N ALA A 170 3.03 -7.64 17.41
CA ALA A 170 3.05 -8.54 16.26
C ALA A 170 2.56 -9.96 16.59
N LYS A 171 2.77 -10.41 17.83
CA LYS A 171 2.37 -11.75 18.28
C LYS A 171 0.98 -11.82 18.89
N ASN A 172 0.54 -10.75 19.57
CA ASN A 172 -0.57 -10.83 20.52
C ASN A 172 -1.61 -9.71 20.41
N ASP A 173 -1.44 -8.71 19.53
CA ASP A 173 -2.50 -7.72 19.34
C ASP A 173 -3.78 -8.42 18.87
N GLU A 174 -4.93 -8.00 19.38
CA GLU A 174 -6.22 -8.62 19.07
C GLU A 174 -6.55 -8.51 17.56
N GLU A 175 -6.04 -7.46 16.91
CA GLU A 175 -6.45 -7.08 15.56
C GLU A 175 -5.36 -7.45 14.54
N SER A 176 -5.74 -8.24 13.54
CA SER A 176 -4.81 -8.80 12.56
C SER A 176 -4.09 -7.74 11.73
N TYR A 177 -4.76 -6.63 11.41
CA TYR A 177 -4.13 -5.48 10.74
C TYR A 177 -2.95 -4.92 11.55
N VAL A 178 -3.14 -4.76 12.87
CA VAL A 178 -2.09 -4.25 13.77
C VAL A 178 -0.94 -5.25 13.87
N ARG A 179 -1.22 -6.55 13.92
CA ARG A 179 -0.18 -7.59 13.94
C ARG A 179 0.68 -7.56 12.67
N GLY A 180 0.03 -7.44 11.49
CA GLY A 180 0.72 -7.30 10.20
C GLY A 180 1.58 -6.04 10.12
N GLU A 181 1.03 -4.86 10.41
CA GLU A 181 1.80 -3.61 10.41
C GLU A 181 2.93 -3.61 11.46
N ALA A 182 2.75 -4.30 12.59
CA ALA A 182 3.80 -4.44 13.59
C ALA A 182 4.97 -5.28 13.06
N LEU A 183 4.71 -6.33 12.26
CA LEU A 183 5.76 -7.08 11.56
C LEU A 183 6.50 -6.20 10.56
N VAL A 184 5.78 -5.43 9.74
CA VAL A 184 6.38 -4.48 8.77
C VAL A 184 7.33 -3.52 9.48
N PHE A 185 6.86 -2.91 10.57
CA PHE A 185 7.67 -1.96 11.33
C PHE A 185 8.86 -2.65 12.00
N LEU A 186 8.66 -3.82 12.61
CA LEU A 186 9.72 -4.59 13.25
C LEU A 186 10.82 -4.97 12.25
N ASN A 187 10.47 -5.29 11.01
CA ASN A 187 11.44 -5.61 9.95
C ASN A 187 12.38 -4.43 9.62
N GLN A 188 11.99 -3.19 9.93
CA GLN A 188 12.83 -2.01 9.71
C GLN A 188 13.78 -1.71 10.88
N ILE A 189 13.37 -2.01 12.12
CA ILE A 189 14.10 -1.61 13.33
C ILE A 189 14.79 -2.78 14.05
N GLY A 190 14.32 -4.00 13.80
CA GLY A 190 14.76 -5.20 14.50
C GLY A 190 16.02 -5.82 13.92
N SER A 191 16.68 -6.67 14.71
CA SER A 191 17.73 -7.54 14.18
C SER A 191 17.10 -8.55 13.21
N GLN A 192 17.71 -8.76 12.05
CA GLN A 192 17.18 -9.67 11.02
C GLN A 192 16.88 -11.06 11.59
N LYS A 193 17.78 -11.60 12.43
CA LYS A 193 17.60 -12.89 13.09
C LYS A 193 16.35 -12.93 13.97
N ASP A 194 16.12 -11.91 14.79
CA ASP A 194 14.97 -11.88 15.70
C ASP A 194 13.68 -11.68 14.92
N VAL A 195 13.68 -10.79 13.92
CA VAL A 195 12.54 -10.58 13.03
C VAL A 195 12.15 -11.87 12.32
N HIS A 196 13.11 -12.62 11.77
CA HIS A 196 12.83 -13.91 11.11
C HIS A 196 12.20 -14.92 12.08
N ASN A 197 12.64 -14.98 13.34
CA ASN A 197 12.05 -15.85 14.35
C ASN A 197 10.61 -15.42 14.69
N VAL A 198 10.34 -14.11 14.77
CA VAL A 198 8.98 -13.59 15.00
C VAL A 198 8.09 -13.88 13.79
N ALA A 199 8.58 -13.66 12.56
CA ALA A 199 7.85 -13.97 11.34
C ALA A 199 7.52 -15.47 11.25
N ALA A 200 8.48 -16.36 11.50
CA ALA A 200 8.23 -17.80 11.52
C ALA A 200 7.21 -18.22 12.58
N PHE A 201 7.22 -17.57 13.76
CA PHE A 201 6.20 -17.78 14.77
C PHE A 201 4.81 -17.38 14.26
N VAL A 202 4.66 -16.14 13.76
CA VAL A 202 3.38 -15.61 13.26
C VAL A 202 2.85 -16.48 12.11
N LEU A 203 3.70 -16.86 11.17
CA LEU A 203 3.34 -17.72 10.03
C LEU A 203 2.72 -19.06 10.47
N LEU A 204 3.15 -19.61 11.60
CA LEU A 204 2.67 -20.90 12.10
C LEU A 204 1.49 -20.82 13.06
N SER A 205 1.32 -19.71 13.76
CA SER A 205 0.39 -19.62 14.88
C SER A 205 -0.77 -18.66 14.67
N ASP A 206 -0.64 -17.71 13.74
CA ASP A 206 -1.68 -16.70 13.53
C ASP A 206 -2.89 -17.32 12.80
N SER A 207 -4.09 -17.02 13.29
CA SER A 207 -5.34 -17.48 12.68
C SER A 207 -5.67 -16.73 11.40
N ASP A 208 -5.28 -15.46 11.31
CA ASP A 208 -5.60 -14.61 10.18
C ASP A 208 -4.54 -14.75 9.08
N SER A 209 -4.95 -14.68 7.82
CA SER A 209 -4.01 -14.82 6.71
C SER A 209 -3.15 -13.58 6.50
N SER A 210 -3.67 -12.38 6.81
CA SER A 210 -2.92 -11.13 6.58
C SER A 210 -1.56 -11.07 7.31
N PRO A 211 -1.45 -11.37 8.62
CA PRO A 211 -0.15 -11.44 9.29
C PRO A 211 0.74 -12.57 8.77
N ARG A 212 0.17 -13.73 8.40
CA ARG A 212 0.91 -14.86 7.81
C ARG A 212 1.52 -14.49 6.45
N ILE A 213 0.78 -13.77 5.62
CA ILE A 213 1.24 -13.24 4.32
C ILE A 213 2.45 -12.32 4.52
N GLU A 214 2.37 -11.36 5.45
CA GLU A 214 3.49 -10.47 5.74
C GLU A 214 4.70 -11.25 6.27
N ALA A 215 4.47 -12.19 7.19
CA ALA A 215 5.51 -13.03 7.75
C ALA A 215 6.26 -13.83 6.67
N VAL A 216 5.55 -14.48 5.73
CA VAL A 216 6.21 -15.25 4.68
C VAL A 216 6.96 -14.34 3.69
N GLN A 217 6.47 -13.12 3.45
CA GLN A 217 7.17 -12.13 2.61
C GLN A 217 8.47 -11.68 3.25
N ILE A 218 8.48 -11.41 4.56
CA ILE A 218 9.69 -11.11 5.33
C ILE A 218 10.69 -12.25 5.21
N LEU A 219 10.26 -13.49 5.43
CA LEU A 219 11.13 -14.67 5.33
C LEU A 219 11.69 -14.83 3.91
N ARG A 220 10.85 -14.68 2.87
CA ARG A 220 11.27 -14.76 1.47
C ARG A 220 12.29 -13.68 1.11
N ASN A 221 12.09 -12.44 1.57
CA ASN A 221 12.99 -11.32 1.31
C ASN A 221 14.33 -11.45 2.07
N GLY A 222 14.35 -12.23 3.16
CA GLY A 222 15.56 -12.59 3.90
C GLY A 222 16.36 -13.76 3.31
N LEU A 223 16.06 -14.21 2.10
CA LEU A 223 16.88 -15.21 1.42
C LEU A 223 18.23 -14.62 0.96
N PRO A 224 19.34 -15.39 1.03
CA PRO A 224 19.41 -16.82 1.37
C PRO A 224 19.49 -17.14 2.88
N GLU A 225 19.58 -16.15 3.77
CA GLU A 225 19.78 -16.36 5.21
C GLU A 225 18.63 -17.13 5.89
N THR A 226 17.41 -17.01 5.37
CA THR A 226 16.21 -17.71 5.84
C THR A 226 15.97 -19.05 5.16
N GLU A 227 16.86 -19.52 4.27
CA GLU A 227 16.64 -20.72 3.45
C GLU A 227 16.23 -21.94 4.28
N THR A 228 17.00 -22.29 5.30
CA THR A 228 16.70 -23.42 6.20
C THR A 228 15.36 -23.25 6.91
N LEU A 229 15.09 -22.05 7.42
CA LEU A 229 13.83 -21.75 8.11
C LEU A 229 12.63 -21.88 7.17
N CYS A 230 12.76 -21.39 5.92
CA CYS A 230 11.72 -21.54 4.91
C CYS A 230 11.44 -23.01 4.60
N LEU A 231 12.48 -23.83 4.43
CA LEU A 231 12.34 -25.25 4.14
C LEU A 231 11.62 -26.02 5.25
N ASP A 232 11.89 -25.66 6.51
CA ASP A 232 11.21 -26.26 7.67
C ASP A 232 9.71 -25.86 7.75
N LEU A 233 9.36 -24.71 7.19
CA LEU A 233 8.01 -24.13 7.27
C LEU A 233 7.13 -24.49 6.07
N ILE A 234 7.69 -24.59 4.86
CA ILE A 234 6.96 -24.91 3.61
C ILE A 234 5.98 -26.09 3.75
N PRO A 235 6.37 -27.25 4.33
CA PRO A 235 5.46 -28.38 4.46
C PRO A 235 4.18 -28.05 5.25
N LYS A 236 4.22 -27.06 6.15
CA LYS A 236 3.07 -26.64 6.96
C LYS A 236 2.20 -25.62 6.24
N ILE A 237 2.78 -24.80 5.37
CA ILE A 237 2.09 -23.71 4.65
C ILE A 237 1.49 -24.21 3.33
N LEU A 238 1.99 -25.33 2.78
CA LEU A 238 1.38 -25.93 1.58
C LEU A 238 -0.06 -26.42 1.83
N TYR A 239 -0.40 -26.72 3.07
CA TYR A 239 -1.76 -27.11 3.51
C TYR A 239 -2.51 -25.95 4.16
N ASP A 240 -2.11 -24.71 3.89
CA ASP A 240 -2.85 -23.56 4.35
C ASP A 240 -4.23 -23.49 3.66
N GLU A 241 -5.14 -22.71 4.21
CA GLU A 241 -6.44 -22.48 3.58
C GLU A 241 -6.43 -21.22 2.69
N ASP A 242 -5.47 -20.32 2.89
CA ASP A 242 -5.41 -19.05 2.19
C ASP A 242 -4.69 -19.14 0.84
N ILE A 243 -5.44 -18.87 -0.23
CA ILE A 243 -4.96 -18.92 -1.62
C ILE A 243 -3.85 -17.89 -1.89
N ALA A 244 -3.88 -16.71 -1.26
CA ALA A 244 -2.85 -15.70 -1.47
C ALA A 244 -1.52 -16.13 -0.83
N LEU A 245 -1.59 -16.77 0.34
CA LEU A 245 -0.42 -17.37 0.97
C LEU A 245 0.17 -18.50 0.12
N HIS A 246 -0.67 -19.34 -0.49
CA HIS A 246 -0.21 -20.39 -1.42
C HIS A 246 0.60 -19.82 -2.58
N ARG A 247 0.15 -18.73 -3.21
CA ARG A 247 0.89 -18.08 -4.30
C ARG A 247 2.29 -17.65 -3.87
N ILE A 248 2.41 -17.05 -2.70
CA ILE A 248 3.71 -16.60 -2.18
C ILE A 248 4.63 -17.78 -1.85
N VAL A 249 4.06 -18.88 -1.35
CA VAL A 249 4.81 -20.11 -1.08
C VAL A 249 5.29 -20.79 -2.36
N ILE A 250 4.49 -20.81 -3.43
CA ILE A 250 4.92 -21.31 -4.74
C ILE A 250 6.10 -20.47 -5.24
N ASP A 251 5.99 -19.13 -5.18
CA ASP A 251 7.08 -18.23 -5.55
C ASP A 251 8.35 -18.45 -4.72
N LEU A 252 8.19 -18.70 -3.41
CA LEU A 252 9.28 -19.05 -2.51
C LEU A 252 9.92 -20.39 -2.90
N CYS A 253 9.11 -21.42 -3.18
CA CYS A 253 9.59 -22.70 -3.67
C CYS A 253 10.36 -22.54 -4.98
N ALA A 254 9.88 -21.68 -5.90
CA ALA A 254 10.57 -21.36 -7.15
C ALA A 254 11.96 -20.79 -6.88
N ALA A 255 12.05 -19.80 -5.99
CA ALA A 255 13.30 -19.16 -5.62
C ALA A 255 14.30 -20.17 -5.02
N LEU A 256 13.82 -21.10 -4.20
CA LEU A 256 14.65 -22.13 -3.56
C LEU A 256 15.12 -23.22 -4.55
N ILE A 257 14.26 -23.64 -5.47
CA ILE A 257 14.59 -24.66 -6.48
C ILE A 257 15.53 -24.12 -7.56
N ILE A 258 15.26 -22.91 -8.10
CA ILE A 258 16.06 -22.30 -9.18
C ILE A 258 17.49 -22.03 -8.73
N ASN A 259 17.70 -21.70 -7.46
CA ASN A 259 19.03 -21.53 -6.90
C ASN A 259 19.80 -22.87 -6.70
N GLY A 260 19.20 -24.00 -7.09
CA GLY A 260 19.85 -25.30 -7.24
C GLY A 260 20.09 -26.05 -5.92
N ARG A 261 19.43 -25.65 -4.83
CA ARG A 261 19.84 -26.06 -3.48
C ARG A 261 18.98 -27.10 -2.78
N ASN A 262 17.85 -27.53 -3.36
CA ASN A 262 16.97 -28.40 -2.58
C ASN A 262 16.23 -29.48 -3.37
N GLN A 263 16.92 -30.60 -3.60
CA GLN A 263 16.32 -31.80 -4.17
C GLN A 263 15.23 -32.38 -3.24
N GLU A 264 15.38 -32.25 -1.92
CA GLU A 264 14.39 -32.74 -0.95
C GLU A 264 13.06 -31.96 -1.06
N LEU A 265 13.12 -30.64 -1.23
CA LEU A 265 11.95 -29.79 -1.50
C LEU A 265 11.31 -30.18 -2.83
N ARG A 266 12.12 -30.45 -3.87
CA ARG A 266 11.59 -30.91 -5.15
C ARG A 266 10.81 -32.23 -4.99
N ASP A 267 11.39 -33.19 -4.28
CA ASP A 267 10.77 -34.50 -4.05
C ASP A 267 9.49 -34.37 -3.18
N LEU A 268 9.49 -33.48 -2.19
CA LEU A 268 8.31 -33.16 -1.38
C LEU A 268 7.16 -32.59 -2.24
N LEU A 269 7.45 -31.62 -3.10
CA LEU A 269 6.44 -30.97 -3.94
C LEU A 269 5.87 -31.93 -5.00
N ILE A 270 6.69 -32.86 -5.51
CA ILE A 270 6.21 -33.93 -6.40
C ILE A 270 5.16 -34.78 -5.68
N LYS A 271 5.43 -35.19 -4.43
CA LYS A 271 4.48 -35.97 -3.64
C LYS A 271 3.21 -35.19 -3.33
N PHE A 272 3.34 -33.91 -3.00
CA PHE A 272 2.20 -33.04 -2.71
C PHE A 272 1.24 -32.93 -3.92
N LEU A 273 1.78 -32.85 -5.14
CA LEU A 273 0.99 -32.84 -6.38
C LEU A 273 0.31 -34.18 -6.73
N GLU A 274 0.76 -35.31 -6.16
CA GLU A 274 0.12 -36.62 -6.37
C GLU A 274 -1.11 -36.83 -5.48
N ASP A 275 -1.16 -36.17 -4.31
CA ASP A 275 -2.21 -36.34 -3.30
C ASP A 275 -3.37 -35.32 -3.45
N GLU A 276 -3.17 -34.17 -4.11
CA GLU A 276 -4.22 -33.16 -4.40
C GLU A 276 -4.46 -33.02 -5.91
N VAL A 277 -5.66 -33.41 -6.37
CA VAL A 277 -5.94 -33.64 -7.81
C VAL A 277 -6.04 -32.37 -8.66
N ASP A 278 -6.26 -31.17 -8.12
CA ASP A 278 -6.25 -29.93 -8.92
C ASP A 278 -6.04 -28.72 -8.01
N CYS A 279 -4.88 -28.03 -8.07
CA CYS A 279 -4.69 -26.66 -7.52
C CYS A 279 -3.40 -25.93 -7.93
N TYR A 280 -2.44 -26.52 -8.65
CA TYR A 280 -1.09 -25.93 -8.78
C TYR A 280 -0.46 -26.05 -10.17
N GLU A 281 -1.14 -25.54 -11.22
CA GLU A 281 -0.59 -25.49 -12.58
C GLU A 281 0.78 -24.80 -12.63
N GLU A 282 0.97 -23.69 -11.89
CA GLU A 282 2.24 -22.96 -11.82
C GLU A 282 3.36 -23.78 -11.17
N LEU A 283 3.07 -24.54 -10.11
CA LEU A 283 4.04 -25.43 -9.47
C LEU A 283 4.43 -26.59 -10.40
N ASN A 284 3.46 -27.13 -11.14
CA ASN A 284 3.68 -28.18 -12.13
C ASN A 284 4.58 -27.69 -13.28
N GLU A 285 4.32 -26.49 -13.80
CA GLU A 285 5.18 -25.84 -14.80
C GLU A 285 6.60 -25.60 -14.26
N MET A 286 6.74 -25.20 -13.00
CA MET A 286 8.04 -24.99 -12.36
C MET A 286 8.84 -26.28 -12.20
N LEU A 287 8.20 -27.39 -11.80
CA LEU A 287 8.89 -28.65 -11.51
C LEU A 287 9.27 -29.45 -12.77
N TYR A 288 8.44 -29.36 -13.82
CA TYR A 288 8.55 -30.21 -15.01
C TYR A 288 8.76 -29.42 -16.33
N GLY A 289 8.69 -28.08 -16.28
CA GLY A 289 8.74 -27.20 -17.45
C GLY A 289 7.45 -27.21 -18.27
N LYS A 290 7.34 -26.33 -19.29
CA LYS A 290 6.19 -26.24 -20.23
C LYS A 290 5.87 -27.53 -21.03
N ASN A 291 6.55 -28.64 -20.77
CA ASN A 291 6.42 -29.86 -21.54
C ASN A 291 5.32 -30.76 -20.98
N LYS A 292 4.16 -30.71 -21.65
CA LYS A 292 3.19 -31.81 -21.81
C LYS A 292 3.89 -33.17 -21.86
N LYS A 293 4.02 -33.86 -20.72
CA LYS A 293 4.29 -35.31 -20.69
C LYS A 293 3.97 -36.01 -19.38
N LEU A 294 3.68 -35.27 -18.30
CA LEU A 294 3.07 -35.83 -17.08
C LEU A 294 1.59 -35.47 -16.93
N SER A 295 1.06 -34.52 -17.71
CA SER A 295 -0.37 -34.18 -17.77
C SER A 295 -1.29 -35.26 -18.37
N LEU A 296 -0.78 -36.48 -18.59
CA LEU A 296 -1.45 -37.55 -19.35
C LEU A 296 -1.49 -38.90 -18.61
N LYS A 297 -1.13 -38.93 -17.32
CA LYS A 297 -1.23 -40.16 -16.51
C LYS A 297 -2.38 -40.20 -15.50
N CYS A 298 -3.09 -39.09 -15.29
CA CYS A 298 -4.39 -39.07 -14.59
C CYS A 298 -5.53 -38.75 -15.57
N ALA A 299 -5.44 -39.25 -16.80
CA ALA A 299 -6.59 -39.31 -17.70
C ALA A 299 -7.40 -40.56 -17.34
N ASP A 300 -8.21 -40.46 -16.29
CA ASP A 300 -9.42 -41.26 -16.08
C ASP A 300 -10.23 -40.66 -14.92
N SER A 301 -11.03 -39.64 -15.21
CA SER A 301 -12.49 -39.64 -14.96
C SER A 301 -13.06 -38.21 -15.03
N ASP A 302 -13.71 -37.90 -16.16
CA ASP A 302 -15.00 -37.21 -16.30
C ASP A 302 -15.32 -35.85 -15.62
N ASP A 303 -14.46 -35.22 -14.82
CA ASP A 303 -14.83 -33.98 -14.11
C ASP A 303 -14.32 -32.67 -14.76
N LEU A 304 -13.38 -32.75 -15.71
CA LEU A 304 -12.93 -31.56 -16.46
C LEU A 304 -13.99 -31.06 -17.47
N GLU A 305 -14.85 -31.95 -17.97
CA GLU A 305 -15.96 -31.53 -18.85
C GLU A 305 -17.02 -30.75 -18.07
N TYR A 306 -17.18 -31.00 -16.77
CA TYR A 306 -18.07 -30.23 -15.89
C TYR A 306 -17.58 -28.80 -15.66
N ILE A 307 -16.28 -28.61 -15.40
CA ILE A 307 -15.69 -27.28 -15.14
C ILE A 307 -15.72 -26.40 -16.40
N PHE A 308 -15.42 -26.96 -17.57
CA PHE A 308 -15.54 -26.21 -18.83
C PHE A 308 -16.99 -25.86 -19.19
N THR A 309 -17.97 -26.71 -18.86
CA THR A 309 -19.41 -26.44 -19.09
C THR A 309 -19.96 -25.36 -18.15
N VAL A 310 -19.47 -25.30 -16.91
CA VAL A 310 -19.87 -24.25 -15.94
C VAL A 310 -19.29 -22.89 -16.34
N LEU A 311 -18.05 -22.85 -16.84
CA LEU A 311 -17.39 -21.62 -17.26
C LEU A 311 -17.91 -21.08 -18.60
N THR A 312 -18.37 -21.94 -19.51
CA THR A 312 -19.04 -21.49 -20.76
C THR A 312 -20.45 -20.96 -20.50
N LYS A 313 -21.18 -21.50 -19.52
CA LYS A 313 -22.52 -20.99 -19.16
C LYS A 313 -22.52 -19.62 -18.46
N GLN A 314 -21.42 -19.23 -17.83
CA GLN A 314 -21.33 -17.91 -17.17
C GLN A 314 -20.87 -16.77 -18.10
N GLY A 315 -20.53 -17.08 -19.36
CA GLY A 315 -20.10 -16.08 -20.35
C GLY A 315 -21.18 -15.60 -21.33
N GLU A 316 -22.35 -16.27 -21.40
CA GLU A 316 -23.33 -16.00 -22.48
C GLU A 316 -24.70 -15.47 -22.02
N GLU A 317 -25.01 -15.37 -20.72
CA GLU A 317 -26.29 -14.80 -20.26
C GLU A 317 -26.11 -13.46 -19.55
N ASN A 318 -25.70 -12.45 -20.33
CA ASN A 318 -26.04 -11.04 -20.08
C ASN A 318 -26.20 -10.32 -21.43
N LEU A 319 -27.17 -10.81 -22.22
CA LEU A 319 -27.76 -10.08 -23.33
C LEU A 319 -29.28 -10.05 -23.13
N ASP A 320 -29.71 -8.96 -22.50
CA ASP A 320 -30.84 -8.13 -22.91
C ASP A 320 -32.27 -8.74 -22.97
N LYS A 321 -33.17 -8.00 -22.32
CA LYS A 321 -34.60 -7.79 -22.64
C LYS A 321 -35.68 -8.64 -22.00
N ASP A 322 -36.44 -7.92 -21.17
CA ASP A 322 -37.88 -7.72 -21.27
C ASP A 322 -38.82 -8.93 -21.13
N CYS A 323 -39.59 -8.82 -20.03
CA CYS A 323 -41.05 -8.81 -20.04
C CYS A 323 -41.86 -10.13 -20.06
N TYR A 324 -42.78 -10.16 -19.08
CA TYR A 324 -44.12 -10.75 -19.02
C TYR A 324 -44.32 -12.21 -18.57
N ASP A 325 -45.39 -12.32 -17.78
CA ASP A 325 -46.26 -13.47 -17.46
C ASP A 325 -45.87 -14.44 -16.33
N LEU A 326 -46.20 -14.08 -15.07
CA LEU A 326 -47.43 -14.51 -14.37
C LEU A 326 -47.55 -13.88 -12.97
#